data_AF-A0AAV8ARE8-F1
#
_entry.id   AF-A0AAV8ARE8-F1
#
_cell.length_a   1.000
_cell.length_b   1.000
_cell.length_c   1.000
_cell.angle_alpha   90.00
_cell.angle_beta   90.00
_cell.angle_gamma   90.00
#
_symmetry.space_group_name_H-M   'P 1'
#
loop_
_entity.id
_entity.type
_entity.pdbx_description
1 polymer ?
#
loop_
_entity_poly.entity_id
_entity_poly.type
_entity_poly.pdbx_seq_one_letter_code
_entity_poly.pdbx_strand_id
1 'polypeptide(L)'
;MGLQQGLKKAYANGSVTPTPRSGPKEKVVRYKECMRNHAANIGGYAVDGCTEFMASGAEGTPGAFVCAACNCHRSFHKRVVESETETDSCDCSSITTASR
;
A
#
# COMPACT_ATOMS: atom_id res chain seq x y z
N MET A 1 -2.26 -11.51 54.58
CA MET A 1 -2.93 -10.61 53.61
C MET A 1 -1.82 -9.79 52.99
N GLY A 2 -1.11 -10.23 51.97
CA GLY A 2 -1.53 -10.23 50.57
C GLY A 2 -0.27 -9.92 49.76
N LEU A 3 0.13 -10.86 48.91
CA LEU A 3 1.29 -10.82 48.03
C LEU A 3 0.99 -9.97 46.78
N GLN A 4 2.05 -9.37 46.21
CA GLN A 4 2.17 -8.80 44.85
C GLN A 4 1.77 -7.32 44.69
N GLN A 5 2.78 -6.47 44.51
CA GLN A 5 2.67 -5.33 43.60
C GLN A 5 3.73 -5.52 42.51
N GLY A 6 3.23 -5.93 41.35
CA GLY A 6 4.01 -6.38 40.21
C GLY A 6 4.82 -5.27 39.55
N LEU A 7 5.90 -5.70 38.91
CA LEU A 7 6.73 -4.93 38.01
C LEU A 7 5.89 -4.12 37.02
N LYS A 8 6.07 -2.81 37.05
CA LYS A 8 5.81 -1.88 35.95
C LYS A 8 6.56 -2.36 34.69
N LYS A 9 5.88 -3.08 33.80
CA LYS A 9 6.37 -3.38 32.46
C LYS A 9 6.45 -2.08 31.67
N ALA A 10 7.65 -1.53 31.56
CA ALA A 10 7.99 -0.62 30.48
C ALA A 10 7.88 -1.43 29.17
N TYR A 11 6.89 -1.15 28.33
CA TYR A 11 6.89 -1.61 26.95
C TYR A 11 7.79 -0.69 26.14
N ALA A 12 9.09 -0.99 26.16
CA ALA A 12 10.00 -0.56 25.13
C ALA A 12 9.76 -1.43 23.89
N ASN A 13 9.27 -0.82 22.81
CA ASN A 13 9.38 -1.33 21.45
C ASN A 13 9.66 -0.10 20.60
N GLY A 14 10.92 0.29 20.46
CA GLY A 14 11.82 -0.40 19.54
C GLY A 14 11.67 0.32 18.21
N SER A 15 12.33 1.48 18.07
CA SER A 15 12.45 2.15 16.77
C SER A 15 13.12 1.19 15.82
N VAL A 16 12.33 0.58 14.94
CA VAL A 16 12.86 -0.19 13.82
C VAL A 16 13.45 0.81 12.84
N THR A 17 14.70 1.19 13.08
CA THR A 17 15.56 1.76 12.04
C THR A 17 15.67 0.72 10.94
N PRO A 18 15.30 1.01 9.68
CA PRO A 18 15.55 0.07 8.59
C PRO A 18 17.06 -0.01 8.37
N THR A 19 17.68 -1.06 8.90
CA THR A 19 19.05 -1.45 8.55
C THR A 19 19.03 -2.00 7.12
N PRO A 20 19.90 -1.56 6.19
CA PRO A 20 19.98 -2.15 4.87
C PRO A 20 20.68 -3.51 4.98
N ARG A 21 19.91 -4.55 5.28
CA ARG A 21 20.34 -5.94 5.12
C ARG A 21 19.77 -6.41 3.80
N SER A 22 20.68 -6.80 2.91
CA SER A 22 20.40 -7.41 1.61
C SER A 22 19.66 -8.75 1.84
N GLY A 23 18.34 -8.67 1.98
CA GLY A 23 17.41 -9.79 1.99
C GLY A 23 16.67 -9.87 0.64
N PRO A 24 15.91 -10.95 0.38
CA PRO A 24 15.12 -11.05 -0.85
C PRO A 24 14.26 -9.79 -0.98
N LYS A 25 14.36 -9.12 -2.14
CA LYS A 25 13.66 -7.87 -2.44
C LYS A 25 12.17 -8.05 -2.15
N GLU A 26 11.73 -7.63 -0.95
CA GLU A 26 10.34 -7.75 -0.55
C GLU A 26 9.53 -6.89 -1.50
N LYS A 27 8.65 -7.54 -2.27
CA LYS A 27 7.76 -6.85 -3.20
C LYS A 27 6.87 -5.94 -2.37
N VAL A 28 7.19 -4.66 -2.32
CA VAL A 28 6.39 -3.68 -1.56
C VAL A 28 5.07 -3.52 -2.30
N VAL A 29 3.99 -3.98 -1.67
CA VAL A 29 2.64 -3.84 -2.19
C VAL A 29 2.04 -2.55 -1.65
N ARG A 30 1.73 -1.62 -2.55
CA ARG A 30 1.03 -0.37 -2.24
C ARG A 30 -0.35 -0.37 -2.89
N TYR A 31 -1.30 0.31 -2.27
CA TYR A 31 -2.64 0.53 -2.81
C TYR A 31 -2.79 2.02 -3.12
N LYS A 32 -3.17 2.37 -4.35
CA LYS A 32 -3.26 3.75 -4.82
C LYS A 32 -4.71 4.15 -5.08
N GLU A 33 -5.09 4.20 -6.35
CA GLU A 33 -6.33 4.77 -6.83
C GLU A 33 -7.56 3.96 -6.43
N CYS A 34 -8.58 4.59 -5.83
CA CYS A 34 -9.86 3.94 -5.58
C CYS A 34 -10.63 3.80 -6.89
N MET A 35 -11.11 2.60 -7.20
CA MET A 35 -11.85 2.27 -8.43
C MET A 35 -13.32 1.92 -8.15
N ARG A 36 -13.83 2.19 -6.94
CA ARG A 36 -15.23 1.90 -6.60
C ARG A 36 -16.15 2.95 -7.23
N ASN A 37 -17.21 2.49 -7.89
CA ASN A 37 -18.29 3.38 -8.31
C ASN A 37 -19.23 3.65 -7.12
N HIS A 38 -19.20 4.87 -6.59
CA HIS A 38 -20.04 5.32 -5.48
C HIS A 38 -21.47 5.67 -5.93
N ALA A 39 -21.66 6.02 -7.20
CA ALA A 39 -22.97 6.36 -7.76
C ALA A 39 -23.72 5.16 -8.37
N ALA A 40 -23.15 3.95 -8.30
CA ALA A 40 -23.73 2.75 -8.92
C ALA A 40 -25.20 2.53 -8.49
N ASN A 41 -25.53 2.77 -7.22
CA ASN A 41 -26.87 2.59 -6.69
C ASN A 41 -27.90 3.61 -7.22
N ILE A 42 -27.43 4.75 -7.72
CA ILE A 42 -28.28 5.83 -8.27
C ILE A 42 -28.38 5.69 -9.81
N GLY A 43 -27.69 4.69 -10.40
CA GLY A 43 -27.61 4.51 -11.86
C GLY A 43 -26.58 5.43 -12.52
N GLY A 44 -25.67 6.03 -11.73
CA GLY A 44 -24.60 6.88 -12.21
C GLY A 44 -23.22 6.23 -12.16
N TYR A 45 -22.21 6.97 -12.61
CA TYR A 45 -20.80 6.60 -12.46
C TYR A 45 -20.03 7.76 -11.83
N ALA A 46 -19.62 7.59 -10.57
CA ALA A 46 -18.78 8.55 -9.85
C ALA A 46 -17.80 7.79 -8.98
N VAL A 47 -16.51 8.10 -9.13
CA VAL A 47 -15.41 7.47 -8.39
C VAL A 47 -14.80 8.54 -7.50
N ASP A 48 -14.60 8.22 -6.22
CA ASP A 48 -14.12 9.17 -5.19
C ASP A 48 -12.64 9.56 -5.36
N GLY A 49 -11.91 8.86 -6.23
CA GLY A 49 -10.62 9.30 -6.76
C GLY A 49 -9.50 9.48 -5.72
N CYS A 50 -9.43 8.63 -4.68
CA CYS A 50 -8.29 8.66 -3.76
C CYS A 50 -6.98 8.47 -4.52
N THR A 51 -5.95 9.28 -4.26
CA THR A 51 -4.64 9.14 -4.92
C THR A 51 -3.78 8.06 -4.26
N GLU A 52 -3.92 7.89 -2.95
CA GLU A 52 -3.19 6.93 -2.14
C GLU A 52 -4.11 6.30 -1.10
N PHE A 53 -3.91 5.01 -0.81
CA PHE A 53 -4.63 4.32 0.25
C PHE A 53 -4.07 4.72 1.61
N MET A 54 -4.91 5.33 2.43
CA MET A 54 -4.61 5.60 3.84
C MET A 54 -5.45 4.66 4.71
N ALA A 55 -4.80 3.78 5.48
CA ALA A 55 -5.50 2.95 6.45
C ALA A 55 -6.14 3.80 7.54
N SER A 56 -7.38 3.46 7.92
CA SER A 56 -8.14 4.16 8.97
C SER A 56 -7.85 3.62 10.38
N GLY A 57 -7.08 2.53 10.51
CA GLY A 57 -6.69 1.96 11.79
C GLY A 57 -5.32 1.28 11.76
N ALA A 58 -4.86 0.82 12.93
CA ALA A 58 -3.56 0.18 13.10
C ALA A 58 -3.49 -1.20 12.42
N GLU A 59 -2.28 -1.62 12.04
CA GLU A 59 -2.03 -2.94 11.44
C GLU A 59 -2.59 -4.07 12.32
N GLY A 60 -3.27 -5.04 11.70
CA GLY A 60 -3.95 -6.14 12.40
C GLY A 60 -5.37 -5.83 12.88
N THR A 61 -5.85 -4.59 12.75
CA THR A 61 -7.26 -4.22 13.01
C THR A 61 -8.08 -4.21 11.72
N PRO A 62 -9.42 -4.30 11.78
CA PRO A 62 -10.26 -4.15 10.58
C PRO A 62 -10.06 -2.78 9.88
N GLY A 63 -9.68 -1.74 10.63
CA GLY A 63 -9.37 -0.42 10.07
C GLY A 63 -8.13 -0.39 9.17
N ALA A 64 -7.22 -1.38 9.29
CA ALA A 64 -6.06 -1.51 8.39
C ALA A 64 -6.47 -1.82 6.93
N PHE A 65 -7.69 -2.32 6.73
CA PHE A 65 -8.20 -2.75 5.44
C PHE A 65 -9.13 -1.72 4.78
N VAL A 66 -9.45 -0.63 5.48
CA VAL A 66 -10.43 0.37 5.06
C VAL A 66 -9.75 1.73 4.86
N CYS A 67 -10.05 2.37 3.74
CA CYS A 67 -9.51 3.68 3.38
C CYS A 67 -10.14 4.77 4.26
N ALA A 68 -9.33 5.61 4.92
CA ALA A 68 -9.81 6.71 5.75
C ALA A 68 -10.51 7.83 4.96
N ALA A 69 -10.20 7.97 3.65
CA ALA A 69 -10.78 9.01 2.80
C ALA A 69 -12.16 8.63 2.23
N CYS A 70 -12.25 7.49 1.54
CA CYS A 70 -13.48 7.07 0.85
C CYS A 70 -14.23 5.93 1.54
N ASN A 71 -13.76 5.47 2.69
CA ASN A 71 -14.30 4.35 3.46
C ASN A 71 -14.47 3.03 2.67
N CYS A 72 -13.73 2.88 1.56
CA CYS A 72 -13.72 1.66 0.77
C CYS A 72 -12.66 0.68 1.26
N HIS A 73 -12.93 -0.61 1.07
CA HIS A 73 -11.92 -1.63 1.32
C HIS A 73 -10.73 -1.48 0.37
N ARG A 74 -9.51 -1.76 0.83
CA ARG A 74 -8.27 -1.68 0.02
C ARG A 74 -8.31 -2.50 -1.28
N SER A 75 -9.17 -3.53 -1.35
CA SER A 75 -9.38 -4.32 -2.58
C SER A 75 -9.99 -3.50 -3.72
N PHE A 76 -10.70 -2.41 -3.41
CA PHE A 76 -11.19 -1.48 -4.42
C PHE A 76 -10.13 -0.47 -4.83
N HIS A 77 -8.97 -0.45 -4.18
CA HIS A 77 -7.85 0.37 -4.58
C HIS A 77 -6.91 -0.43 -5.49
N LYS A 78 -6.38 0.25 -6.51
CA LYS A 78 -5.43 -0.35 -7.45
C LYS A 78 -4.19 -0.83 -6.70
N ARG A 79 -3.94 -2.13 -6.79
CA ARG A 79 -2.74 -2.76 -6.26
C ARG A 79 -1.55 -2.43 -7.15
N VAL A 80 -0.56 -1.76 -6.61
CA VAL A 80 0.72 -1.47 -7.26
C VAL A 80 1.79 -2.26 -6.53
N VAL A 81 2.48 -3.13 -7.28
CA VAL A 81 3.62 -3.88 -6.77
C VAL A 81 4.86 -3.19 -7.31
N GLU A 82 5.64 -2.55 -6.44
CA GLU A 82 6.93 -2.01 -6.83
C GLU A 82 7.93 -3.17 -6.82
N SER A 83 8.08 -3.83 -7.97
CA SER A 83 9.29 -4.58 -8.25
C SER A 83 10.34 -3.58 -8.69
N GLU A 84 11.52 -3.65 -8.08
CA GLU A 84 12.71 -2.94 -8.53
C GLU A 84 13.15 -3.48 -9.90
N THR A 85 12.42 -3.13 -10.95
CA THR A 85 12.86 -3.18 -12.34
C THR A 85 13.06 -1.73 -12.72
N GLU A 86 14.25 -1.22 -12.47
CA GLU A 86 15.15 -0.88 -13.56
C GLU A 86 14.40 -0.04 -14.60
N THR A 87 14.69 1.25 -14.57
CA THR A 87 14.59 2.15 -15.71
C THR A 87 15.35 1.53 -16.88
N ASP A 88 14.75 0.59 -17.60
CA ASP A 88 15.08 0.43 -19.01
C ASP A 88 14.31 1.53 -19.73
N SER A 89 14.91 2.72 -19.67
CA SER A 89 14.74 3.75 -20.66
C SER A 89 14.91 3.09 -22.01
N CYS A 90 13.80 2.82 -22.70
CA CYS A 90 13.86 2.38 -24.07
C CYS A 90 14.40 3.54 -24.92
N ASP A 91 15.73 3.56 -25.03
CA ASP A 91 16.43 4.16 -26.14
C ASP A 91 15.95 3.45 -27.41
N CYS A 92 14.92 4.02 -28.02
CA CYS A 92 14.44 3.65 -29.34
C CYS A 92 15.49 4.14 -30.36
N SER A 93 16.63 3.47 -30.39
CA SER A 93 17.52 3.50 -31.54
C SER A 93 16.75 2.91 -32.73
N SER A 94 16.31 3.82 -33.60
CA SER A 94 15.52 3.54 -34.79
C SER A 94 16.27 2.61 -35.75
N ILE A 95 16.04 1.30 -35.65
CA ILE A 95 16.41 0.34 -36.69
C ILE A 95 15.20 0.17 -37.60
N THR A 96 15.08 1.04 -38.60
CA THR A 96 14.33 0.71 -39.81
C THR A 96 15.28 -0.02 -40.74
N THR A 97 15.27 -1.35 -40.67
CA THR A 97 15.92 -2.21 -41.66
C THR A 97 15.34 -1.95 -43.04
N ALA A 98 16.22 -1.53 -43.96
CA ALA A 98 16.00 -1.63 -45.39
C ALA A 98 15.80 -3.10 -45.78
N SER A 99 14.79 -3.39 -46.62
CA SER A 99 14.80 -4.60 -47.44
C SER A 99 13.91 -4.41 -48.68
N ARG A 100 14.62 -4.18 -49.79
CA ARG A 100 14.40 -4.59 -51.19
C ARG A 100 12.98 -4.74 -51.73
#